data_AF-A0A1H2WLU1-F1
#
_entry.id   AF-A0A1H2WLU1-F1
#
_cell.length_a   1.000
_cell.length_b   1.000
_cell.length_c   1.000
_cell.angle_alpha   90.00
_cell.angle_beta   90.00
_cell.angle_gamma   90.00
#
_symmetry.space_group_name_H-M   'P 1'
#
loop_
_entity.id
_entity.type
_entity.pdbx_description
1 polymer ?
#
loop_
_entity_poly.entity_id
_entity_poly.type
_entity_poly.pdbx_seq_one_letter_code
_entity_poly.pdbx_strand_id
1 'polypeptide(L)'
;MGFDVTNDVFANNAWYFRNSLVRANYRDVKNGVYEDMSFLETFLRNLLMGEHNELKNRYMHIRWEETAHSTSKQHIEQHIGQHIQEQNSILNLLDTKEISAKMKSNITKLYEAFGMEKIFGRSDVIGVLGITERPASTLLGKMYSLGLTEKITGAGKGKYRFIV
;
A
#
# COMPACT_ATOMS: atom_id res chain seq x y z
N MET A 1 40.71 -9.19 -0.06
CA MET A 1 39.80 -10.17 -0.69
C MET A 1 38.82 -9.36 -1.53
N GLY A 2 39.02 -9.34 -2.85
CA GLY A 2 38.09 -8.70 -3.79
C GLY A 2 36.97 -9.68 -4.13
N PHE A 3 35.77 -9.17 -4.40
CA PHE A 3 34.69 -10.00 -4.91
C PHE A 3 35.01 -10.41 -6.35
N ASP A 4 34.99 -11.72 -6.62
CA ASP A 4 35.05 -12.25 -7.99
C ASP A 4 33.67 -12.11 -8.62
N VAL A 5 33.32 -10.86 -8.95
CA VAL A 5 32.06 -10.55 -9.61
C VAL A 5 32.31 -10.62 -11.10
N THR A 6 31.71 -11.61 -11.76
CA THR A 6 31.71 -11.64 -13.21
C THR A 6 30.88 -10.46 -13.73
N ASN A 7 31.49 -9.62 -14.57
CA ASN A 7 30.87 -8.40 -15.12
C ASN A 7 29.66 -8.71 -16.03
N ASP A 8 29.38 -9.98 -16.29
CA ASP A 8 28.32 -10.43 -17.17
C ASP A 8 26.93 -10.01 -16.69
N VAL A 9 26.67 -10.02 -15.37
CA VAL A 9 25.37 -9.59 -14.82
C VAL A 9 25.12 -8.11 -15.12
N PHE A 10 26.16 -7.28 -14.96
CA PHE A 10 26.08 -5.85 -15.25
C PHE A 10 25.94 -5.60 -16.76
N ALA A 11 26.77 -6.25 -17.59
CA ALA A 11 26.72 -6.09 -19.04
C ALA A 11 25.35 -6.45 -19.64
N ASN A 12 24.75 -7.54 -19.17
CA ASN A 12 23.45 -8.02 -19.67
C ASN A 12 22.26 -7.20 -19.14
N ASN A 13 22.40 -6.52 -17.99
CA ASN A 13 21.30 -5.82 -17.32
C ASN A 13 21.55 -4.31 -17.13
N ALA A 14 22.49 -3.72 -17.86
CA ALA A 14 22.86 -2.31 -17.74
C ALA A 14 21.67 -1.35 -17.91
N TRP A 15 20.72 -1.69 -18.79
CA TRP A 15 19.51 -0.89 -18.97
C TRP A 15 18.60 -0.91 -17.74
N TYR A 16 18.46 -2.08 -17.11
CA TYR A 16 17.72 -2.22 -15.86
C TYR A 16 18.37 -1.41 -14.75
N PHE A 17 19.69 -1.49 -14.60
CA PHE A 17 20.43 -0.69 -13.62
C PHE A 17 20.24 0.83 -13.81
N ARG A 18 20.30 1.30 -15.06
CA ARG A 18 20.05 2.71 -15.35
C ARG A 18 18.63 3.14 -14.94
N ASN A 19 17.63 2.29 -15.20
CA ASN A 19 16.24 2.60 -14.86
C ASN A 19 15.97 2.47 -13.35
N SER A 20 16.62 1.53 -12.66
CA SER A 20 16.53 1.40 -11.20
C SER A 20 17.09 2.63 -10.49
N LEU A 21 18.20 3.20 -10.98
CA LEU A 21 18.73 4.46 -10.48
C LEU A 21 17.75 5.62 -10.66
N VAL A 22 17.09 5.72 -11.81
CA VAL A 22 16.05 6.74 -12.03
C VAL A 22 14.92 6.54 -11.03
N ARG A 23 14.43 5.31 -10.86
CA ARG A 23 13.32 5.01 -9.95
C ARG A 23 13.67 5.28 -8.48
N ALA A 24 14.90 5.00 -8.08
CA ALA A 24 15.43 5.24 -6.73
C ALA A 24 15.57 6.73 -6.40
N ASN A 25 15.70 7.60 -7.42
CA ASN A 25 15.85 9.05 -7.25
C ASN A 25 14.62 9.86 -7.70
N TYR A 26 13.59 9.19 -8.25
CA TYR A 26 12.40 9.87 -8.76
C TYR A 26 11.35 10.04 -7.66
N ARG A 27 10.98 11.29 -7.40
CA ARG A 27 9.94 11.68 -6.44
C ARG A 27 8.96 12.67 -7.08
N ASP A 28 7.68 12.34 -7.03
CA ASP A 28 6.58 13.19 -7.49
C ASP A 28 5.40 13.09 -6.51
N VAL A 29 5.44 13.96 -5.50
CA VAL A 29 4.45 14.00 -4.40
C VAL A 29 3.05 14.33 -4.91
N LYS A 30 2.93 15.11 -6.00
CA LYS A 30 1.62 15.51 -6.55
C LYS A 30 0.85 14.32 -7.11
N ASN A 31 1.57 13.34 -7.65
CA ASN A 31 1.03 12.10 -8.19
C ASN A 31 1.20 10.90 -7.24
N GLY A 32 1.58 11.13 -5.97
CA GLY A 32 1.76 10.07 -4.97
C GLY A 32 2.96 9.14 -5.23
N VAL A 33 3.91 9.55 -6.07
CA VAL A 33 5.07 8.72 -6.42
C VAL A 33 6.24 9.08 -5.52
N TYR A 34 6.73 8.08 -4.78
CA TYR A 34 7.90 8.20 -3.92
C TYR A 34 9.08 7.40 -4.47
N GLU A 35 10.27 7.73 -4.02
CA GLU A 35 11.52 7.03 -4.33
C GLU A 35 11.40 5.55 -3.96
N ASP A 36 11.87 4.67 -4.84
CA ASP A 36 11.84 3.22 -4.62
C ASP A 36 13.19 2.60 -4.97
N MET A 37 13.93 2.21 -3.93
CA MET A 37 15.27 1.64 -4.04
C MET A 37 15.26 0.13 -4.32
N SER A 38 14.12 -0.53 -4.21
CA SER A 38 14.06 -1.98 -4.18
C SER A 38 14.58 -2.64 -5.46
N PHE A 39 14.32 -2.06 -6.62
CA PHE A 39 14.88 -2.53 -7.88
C PHE A 39 16.41 -2.41 -7.95
N LEU A 40 16.97 -1.34 -7.36
CA LEU A 40 18.42 -1.14 -7.29
C LEU A 40 19.05 -2.18 -6.36
N GLU A 41 18.40 -2.45 -5.22
CA GLU A 41 18.82 -3.50 -4.30
C GLU A 41 18.78 -4.88 -4.95
N THR A 42 17.72 -5.22 -5.69
CA THR A 42 17.62 -6.51 -6.42
C THR A 42 18.77 -6.66 -7.42
N PHE A 43 19.10 -5.60 -8.15
CA PHE A 43 20.25 -5.61 -9.06
C PHE A 43 21.57 -5.83 -8.32
N LEU A 44 21.81 -5.10 -7.22
CA LEU A 44 23.04 -5.22 -6.44
C LEU A 44 23.16 -6.58 -5.75
N ARG A 45 22.06 -7.19 -5.33
CA ARG A 45 22.02 -8.56 -4.81
C ARG A 45 22.43 -9.57 -5.86
N ASN A 46 21.90 -9.45 -7.08
CA ASN A 46 22.33 -10.33 -8.18
C ASN A 46 23.82 -10.16 -8.49
N LEU A 47 24.31 -8.92 -8.47
CA LEU A 47 25.69 -8.59 -8.78
C LEU A 47 26.67 -9.03 -7.68
N LEU A 48 26.41 -8.68 -6.43
CA LEU A 48 27.36 -8.83 -5.31
C LEU A 48 27.17 -10.14 -4.54
N MET A 49 25.92 -10.62 -4.44
CA MET A 49 25.57 -11.84 -3.69
C MET A 49 25.39 -13.06 -4.61
N GLY A 50 25.45 -12.87 -5.93
CA GLY A 50 25.21 -13.95 -6.90
C GLY A 50 23.76 -14.45 -6.90
N GLU A 51 22.82 -13.63 -6.43
CA GLU A 51 21.39 -13.96 -6.50
C GLU A 51 20.88 -13.96 -7.95
N HIS A 52 19.80 -14.69 -8.22
CA HIS A 52 19.23 -14.85 -9.56
C HIS A 52 17.82 -14.27 -9.63
N ASN A 53 17.61 -13.10 -9.03
CA ASN A 53 16.32 -12.43 -9.05
C ASN A 53 15.98 -11.93 -10.45
N GLU A 54 14.69 -11.82 -10.76
CA GLU A 54 14.24 -11.37 -12.07
C GLU A 54 14.39 -9.85 -12.25
N LEU A 55 15.12 -9.43 -13.29
CA LEU A 55 15.39 -8.03 -13.60
C LEU A 55 14.58 -7.56 -14.82
N LYS A 56 13.29 -7.26 -14.62
CA LYS A 56 12.42 -6.74 -15.71
C LYS A 56 12.07 -5.28 -15.53
N ASN A 57 12.41 -4.47 -16.55
CA ASN A 57 12.10 -3.03 -16.60
C ASN A 57 10.61 -2.71 -16.45
N ARG A 58 9.73 -3.62 -16.91
CA ARG A 58 8.28 -3.39 -16.88
C ARG A 58 7.74 -3.12 -15.47
N TYR A 59 8.36 -3.73 -14.46
CA TYR A 59 7.96 -3.58 -13.06
C TYR A 59 8.27 -2.19 -12.49
N MET A 60 9.17 -1.43 -13.14
CA MET A 60 9.54 -0.08 -12.69
C MET A 60 8.58 1.01 -13.18
N HIS A 61 7.60 0.67 -14.04
CA HIS A 61 6.63 1.66 -14.49
C HIS A 61 5.71 2.08 -13.34
N ILE A 62 5.54 3.38 -13.15
CA ILE A 62 4.72 3.96 -12.08
C ILE A 62 3.25 3.49 -12.12
N ARG A 63 2.73 3.22 -13.33
CA ARG A 63 1.37 2.72 -13.56
C ARG A 63 1.33 1.20 -13.80
N TRP A 64 2.38 0.49 -13.40
CA TRP A 64 2.38 -0.97 -13.45
C TRP A 64 1.43 -1.49 -12.36
N GLU A 65 0.17 -1.68 -12.73
CA GLU A 65 -0.76 -2.44 -11.91
C GLU A 65 -0.39 -3.92 -12.04
N GLU A 66 -0.24 -4.61 -10.90
CA GLU A 66 -0.11 -6.07 -10.81
C GLU A 66 -1.42 -6.75 -11.25
N THR A 67 -1.84 -6.54 -12.49
CA THR A 67 -2.94 -7.29 -13.08
C THR A 67 -2.46 -8.70 -13.42
N ALA A 68 -2.65 -9.57 -12.44
CA ALA A 68 -3.18 -10.92 -12.63
C ALA A 68 -2.28 -12.07 -13.11
N HIS A 69 -0.95 -11.99 -13.15
CA HIS A 69 -0.15 -13.21 -13.39
C HIS A 69 1.19 -13.18 -12.64
N SER A 70 1.24 -13.82 -11.47
CA SER A 70 2.26 -14.82 -11.08
C SER A 70 2.07 -15.22 -9.61
N THR A 71 1.44 -16.37 -9.43
CA THR A 71 1.45 -17.16 -8.20
C THR A 71 2.90 -17.50 -7.84
N SER A 72 3.36 -17.10 -6.65
CA SER A 72 4.17 -17.89 -5.70
C SER A 72 5.17 -17.02 -4.92
N LYS A 73 4.88 -16.90 -3.62
CA LYS A 73 5.79 -16.78 -2.47
C LYS A 73 7.20 -16.22 -2.76
N GLN A 74 7.42 -14.99 -2.32
CA GLN A 74 8.52 -14.53 -1.44
C GLN A 74 8.87 -13.06 -1.78
N HIS A 75 8.26 -12.11 -1.08
CA HIS A 75 9.00 -11.01 -0.45
C HIS A 75 8.03 -10.25 0.47
N ILE A 76 8.01 -10.69 1.73
CA ILE A 76 7.46 -9.90 2.83
C ILE A 76 8.52 -8.84 3.10
N GLU A 77 8.32 -7.59 2.68
CA GLU A 77 8.92 -6.39 3.32
C GLU A 77 8.54 -5.05 2.64
N GLN A 78 8.17 -5.01 1.36
CA GLN A 78 7.85 -3.73 0.70
C GLN A 78 6.38 -3.27 0.80
N HIS A 79 5.45 -4.18 1.08
CA HIS A 79 4.05 -3.82 1.34
C HIS A 79 3.85 -3.11 2.70
N ILE A 80 4.91 -2.97 3.49
CA ILE A 80 4.86 -2.35 4.81
C ILE A 80 5.02 -0.82 4.68
N GLY A 81 5.80 -0.31 3.71
CA GLY A 81 6.14 1.13 3.63
C GLY A 81 4.97 2.05 3.26
N GLN A 82 4.22 1.73 2.20
CA GLN A 82 3.03 2.52 1.80
C GLN A 82 1.90 2.39 2.81
N HIS A 83 1.68 1.18 3.33
CA HIS A 83 0.69 0.95 4.36
C HIS A 83 1.05 1.70 5.65
N ILE A 84 2.33 1.73 6.07
CA ILE A 84 2.80 2.50 7.23
C ILE A 84 2.56 4.01 7.07
N GLN A 85 2.79 4.60 5.88
CA GLN A 85 2.58 6.03 5.71
C GLN A 85 1.09 6.41 5.78
N GLU A 86 0.21 5.67 5.11
CA GLU A 86 -1.25 5.90 5.17
C GLU A 86 -1.82 5.62 6.58
N GLN A 87 -1.34 4.55 7.22
CA GLN A 87 -1.67 4.21 8.61
C GLN A 87 -1.24 5.32 9.57
N ASN A 88 -0.04 5.89 9.40
CA ASN A 88 0.44 7.00 10.21
C ASN A 88 -0.39 8.27 10.01
N SER A 89 -0.84 8.60 8.79
CA SER A 89 -1.74 9.75 8.56
C SER A 89 -3.11 9.56 9.23
N ILE A 90 -3.68 8.36 9.19
CA ILE A 90 -4.97 8.09 9.82
C ILE A 90 -4.83 8.01 11.35
N LEU A 91 -3.79 7.37 11.88
CA LEU A 91 -3.55 7.32 13.32
C LEU A 91 -3.37 8.74 13.90
N ASN A 92 -2.59 9.59 13.23
CA ASN A 92 -2.40 10.98 13.62
C ASN A 92 -3.74 11.76 13.56
N LEU A 93 -4.55 11.58 12.52
CA LEU A 93 -5.87 12.23 12.45
C LEU A 93 -6.82 11.71 13.55
N LEU A 94 -6.78 10.42 13.85
CA LEU A 94 -7.57 9.81 14.92
C LEU A 94 -7.08 10.21 16.31
N ASP A 95 -5.81 10.55 16.50
CA ASP A 95 -5.25 11.05 17.77
C ASP A 95 -5.67 12.49 18.06
N THR A 96 -5.86 13.32 17.02
CA THR A 96 -6.39 14.70 17.19
C THR A 96 -7.88 14.76 17.52
N LYS A 97 -8.63 13.69 17.23
CA LYS A 97 -10.05 13.58 17.53
C LYS A 97 -10.18 12.78 18.83
N GLU A 98 -10.91 13.26 19.84
CA GLU A 98 -11.10 12.57 21.13
C GLU A 98 -11.92 11.28 20.99
N ILE A 99 -11.36 10.25 20.36
CA ILE A 99 -12.01 8.98 20.06
C ILE A 99 -11.43 7.89 20.97
N SER A 100 -12.29 7.01 21.49
CA SER A 100 -11.87 5.84 22.28
C SER A 100 -10.90 4.94 21.50
N ALA A 101 -9.89 4.41 22.18
CA ALA A 101 -8.91 3.46 21.63
C ALA A 101 -9.56 2.27 20.90
N LYS A 102 -10.70 1.77 21.41
CA LYS A 102 -11.44 0.67 20.79
C LYS A 102 -12.01 1.05 19.42
N MET A 103 -12.43 2.30 19.27
CA MET A 103 -12.96 2.81 18.01
C MET A 103 -11.85 3.11 17.02
N LYS A 104 -10.67 3.59 17.48
CA LYS A 104 -9.48 3.72 16.63
C LYS A 104 -9.10 2.37 16.01
N SER A 105 -8.95 1.33 16.85
CA SER A 105 -8.64 -0.02 16.36
C SER A 105 -9.66 -0.55 15.34
N ASN A 106 -10.96 -0.31 15.57
CA ASN A 106 -12.00 -0.70 14.63
C ASN A 106 -11.88 0.05 13.29
N ILE A 107 -11.61 1.36 13.33
CA ILE A 107 -11.46 2.17 12.11
C ILE A 107 -10.21 1.74 11.34
N THR A 108 -9.09 1.51 12.02
CA THR A 108 -7.86 1.00 11.40
C THR A 108 -8.13 -0.29 10.64
N LYS A 109 -8.77 -1.29 11.26
CA LYS A 109 -9.11 -2.56 10.59
C LYS A 109 -10.02 -2.38 9.37
N LEU A 110 -10.96 -1.45 9.43
CA LEU A 110 -11.82 -1.15 8.29
C LEU A 110 -11.02 -0.48 7.16
N TYR A 111 -10.11 0.43 7.49
CA TYR A 111 -9.26 1.07 6.51
C TYR A 111 -8.33 0.06 5.82
N GLU A 112 -7.75 -0.88 6.57
CA GLU A 112 -6.94 -1.97 6.00
C GLU A 112 -7.72 -2.85 5.02
N ALA A 113 -9.00 -3.09 5.29
CA ALA A 113 -9.85 -3.94 4.46
C ALA A 113 -10.32 -3.25 3.18
N PHE A 114 -10.65 -1.95 3.27
CA PHE A 114 -11.35 -1.22 2.19
C PHE A 114 -10.49 -0.16 1.50
N GLY A 115 -9.58 0.49 2.22
CA GLY A 115 -8.81 1.63 1.73
C GLY A 115 -9.71 2.79 1.25
N MET A 116 -9.14 3.66 0.43
CA MET A 116 -9.82 4.85 -0.11
C MET A 116 -10.67 4.57 -1.35
N GLU A 117 -10.37 3.48 -2.07
CA GLU A 117 -11.00 3.20 -3.37
C GLU A 117 -12.30 2.41 -3.25
N LYS A 118 -12.43 1.55 -2.22
CA LYS A 118 -13.58 0.66 -2.08
C LYS A 118 -14.71 1.32 -1.31
N ILE A 119 -15.92 1.05 -1.77
CA ILE A 119 -17.16 1.45 -1.11
C ILE A 119 -17.60 0.32 -0.19
N PHE A 120 -17.93 0.65 1.05
CA PHE A 120 -18.37 -0.31 2.05
C PHE A 120 -19.65 0.16 2.74
N GLY A 121 -20.41 -0.77 3.29
CA GLY A 121 -21.63 -0.51 4.02
C GLY A 121 -21.74 -1.34 5.29
N ARG A 122 -22.92 -1.33 5.89
CA ARG A 122 -23.18 -1.98 7.18
C ARG A 122 -22.82 -3.47 7.19
N SER A 123 -23.18 -4.22 6.15
CA SER A 123 -22.88 -5.66 6.05
C SER A 123 -21.38 -5.94 5.97
N ASP A 124 -20.66 -5.07 5.28
CA ASP A 124 -19.21 -5.19 5.08
C ASP A 124 -18.46 -4.92 6.40
N VAL A 125 -18.91 -3.94 7.18
CA VAL A 125 -18.39 -3.64 8.52
C VAL A 125 -18.59 -4.82 9.49
N ILE A 126 -19.76 -5.47 9.43
CA ILE A 126 -20.05 -6.66 10.24
C ILE A 126 -19.09 -7.80 9.88
N GLY A 127 -18.85 -8.02 8.58
CA GLY A 127 -17.94 -9.05 8.10
C GLY A 127 -16.49 -8.86 8.57
N VAL A 128 -16.00 -7.62 8.57
CA VAL A 128 -14.62 -7.32 8.97
C VAL A 128 -14.44 -7.30 10.49
N LEU A 129 -15.38 -6.70 11.23
CA LEU A 129 -15.21 -6.48 12.67
C LEU A 129 -15.87 -7.54 13.55
N GLY A 130 -16.74 -8.40 13.00
CA GLY A 130 -17.47 -9.42 13.76
C GLY A 130 -18.44 -8.84 14.80
N ILE A 131 -18.93 -7.62 14.58
CA ILE A 131 -19.86 -6.92 15.49
C ILE A 131 -21.31 -7.03 15.03
N THR A 132 -22.26 -6.83 15.94
CA THR A 132 -23.69 -6.88 15.60
C THR A 132 -24.15 -5.64 14.80
N GLU A 133 -25.33 -5.73 14.16
CA GLU A 133 -25.80 -4.71 13.21
C GLU A 133 -25.92 -3.29 13.77
N ARG A 134 -26.37 -3.17 15.03
CA ARG A 134 -26.60 -1.87 15.68
C ARG A 134 -25.25 -1.15 15.93
N PRO A 135 -24.25 -1.77 16.59
CA PRO A 135 -22.90 -1.21 16.70
C PRO A 135 -22.26 -0.80 15.37
N ALA A 136 -22.40 -1.61 14.31
CA ALA A 136 -21.86 -1.29 12.99
C ALA A 136 -22.47 0.01 12.41
N SER A 137 -23.78 0.17 12.56
CA SER A 137 -24.49 1.37 12.11
C SER A 137 -24.08 2.62 12.89
N THR A 138 -23.93 2.49 14.21
CA THR A 138 -23.46 3.58 15.07
C THR A 138 -22.02 3.96 14.74
N LEU A 139 -21.15 2.99 14.45
CA LEU A 139 -19.76 3.23 14.07
C LEU A 139 -19.68 4.02 12.75
N LEU A 140 -20.40 3.60 11.72
CA LEU A 140 -20.48 4.31 10.43
C LEU A 140 -20.99 5.74 10.60
N GLY A 141 -22.02 5.94 11.41
CA GLY A 141 -22.56 7.28 11.71
C GLY A 141 -21.51 8.17 12.39
N LYS A 142 -20.77 7.65 13.37
CA LYS A 142 -19.70 8.41 14.02
C LYS A 142 -18.54 8.72 13.08
N MET A 143 -18.12 7.78 12.24
CA MET A 143 -17.06 7.99 11.25
C MET A 143 -17.44 9.10 10.27
N TYR A 144 -18.71 9.12 9.82
CA TYR A 144 -19.25 10.18 8.99
C TYR A 144 -19.25 11.54 9.71
N SER A 145 -19.78 11.62 10.94
CA SER A 145 -19.80 12.87 11.72
C SER A 145 -18.40 13.42 12.01
N LEU A 146 -17.40 12.54 12.12
CA LEU A 146 -16.00 12.92 12.33
C LEU A 146 -15.29 13.35 11.04
N GLY A 147 -15.96 13.25 9.88
CA GLY A 147 -15.38 13.59 8.57
C GLY A 147 -14.35 12.57 8.07
N LEU A 148 -14.42 11.32 8.54
CA LEU A 148 -13.51 10.25 8.09
C LEU A 148 -14.05 9.54 6.83
N THR A 149 -15.35 9.62 6.60
CA THR A 149 -16.04 8.96 5.49
C THR A 149 -17.10 9.85 4.88
N GLU A 150 -17.37 9.69 3.59
CA GLU A 150 -18.50 10.30 2.89
C GLU A 150 -19.56 9.27 2.51
N LYS A 151 -20.77 9.73 2.21
CA LYS A 151 -21.87 8.89 1.68
C LYS A 151 -21.82 8.87 0.16
N ILE A 152 -21.88 7.69 -0.43
CA ILE A 152 -21.88 7.55 -1.89
C ILE A 152 -23.32 7.35 -2.39
N THR A 153 -23.77 8.27 -3.24
CA THR A 153 -25.05 8.15 -3.96
C THR A 153 -24.88 7.31 -5.22
N GLY A 154 -25.85 6.45 -5.55
CA GLY A 154 -25.84 5.62 -6.77
C GLY A 154 -25.31 4.19 -6.59
N ALA A 155 -24.66 3.87 -5.47
CA ALA A 155 -24.14 2.52 -5.15
C ALA A 155 -25.08 1.68 -4.24
N GLY A 156 -26.30 2.16 -4.01
CA GLY A 156 -27.25 1.58 -3.05
C GLY A 156 -27.30 2.33 -1.70
N LYS A 157 -28.32 2.04 -0.90
CA LYS A 157 -28.56 2.73 0.38
C LYS A 157 -27.46 2.41 1.40
N GLY A 158 -26.99 3.42 2.13
CA GLY A 158 -26.11 3.23 3.29
C GLY A 158 -24.68 2.80 2.93
N LYS A 159 -24.16 3.31 1.81
CA LYS A 159 -22.80 3.07 1.33
C LYS A 159 -21.89 4.26 1.64
N TYR A 160 -20.67 3.95 2.07
CA TYR A 160 -19.67 4.89 2.55
C TYR A 160 -18.31 4.64 1.89
N ARG A 161 -17.47 5.67 1.84
CA ARG A 161 -16.08 5.61 1.37
C ARG A 161 -15.21 6.46 2.29
N PHE A 162 -13.97 6.04 2.53
CA PHE A 162 -13.00 6.84 3.27
C PHE A 162 -12.58 8.07 2.45
N ILE A 163 -12.32 9.19 3.14
CA ILE A 163 -11.91 10.47 2.52
C ILE A 163 -10.66 11.06 3.19
N VAL A 164 -9.93 10.24 3.94
CA VAL A 164 -8.79 10.63 4.76
C VAL A 164 -7.49 10.55 3.98
#